data_AF-E4YNM0-F1
#
_entry.id   AF-E4YNM0-F1
#
_cell.length_a   1.000
_cell.length_b   1.000
_cell.length_c   1.000
_cell.angle_alpha   90.00
_cell.angle_beta   90.00
_cell.angle_gamma   90.00
#
_symmetry.space_group_name_H-M   'P 1'
#
loop_
_entity.id
_entity.type
_entity.pdbx_description
1 polymer ?
#
loop_
_entity_poly.entity_id
_entity_poly.type
_entity_poly.pdbx_seq_one_letter_code
_entity_poly.pdbx_strand_id
1 'polypeptide(L)'
;ESKFWLPESPILFLGKVTQVAAAKKIKIKKNFLFSHLPLLKFLIGFLSQVANEESTNKMGSPQLAIVFGPCLFWNNSPSRGIEDIGTINNLIKWLIDHHEKIFC
;
A
#
# COMPACT_ATOMS: atom_id res chain seq x y z
N GLU A 1 -30.22 5.35 -4.99
CA GLU A 1 -28.97 6.10 -5.26
C GLU A 1 -27.97 5.85 -4.14
N SER A 2 -26.72 5.67 -4.54
CA SER A 2 -25.63 5.02 -3.81
C SER A 2 -25.09 5.91 -2.68
N LYS A 3 -25.29 5.49 -1.42
CA LYS A 3 -24.56 6.07 -0.28
C LYS A 3 -23.10 5.64 -0.38
N PHE A 4 -22.26 6.57 -0.83
CA PHE A 4 -20.82 6.43 -0.92
C PHE A 4 -20.24 6.43 0.51
N TRP A 5 -19.89 5.24 1.00
CA TRP A 5 -19.28 5.02 2.30
C TRP A 5 -18.01 5.85 2.46
N LEU A 6 -18.00 6.80 3.39
CA LEU A 6 -16.78 7.39 3.95
C LEU A 6 -16.36 6.50 5.15
N PRO A 7 -15.29 5.71 5.04
CA PRO A 7 -14.63 5.10 6.18
C PRO A 7 -13.84 6.18 6.93
N GLU A 8 -13.34 5.86 8.11
CA GLU A 8 -12.81 6.83 9.08
C GLU A 8 -11.87 7.88 8.49
N SER A 9 -12.00 9.11 9.01
CA SER A 9 -11.46 10.34 8.42
C SER A 9 -10.06 10.16 7.78
N PRO A 10 -9.84 10.61 6.52
CA PRO A 10 -8.55 10.53 5.82
C PRO A 10 -7.33 11.01 6.63
N ILE A 11 -7.59 11.84 7.64
CA ILE A 11 -6.63 12.38 8.61
C ILE A 11 -5.98 11.27 9.46
N LEU A 12 -6.74 10.25 9.89
CA LEU A 12 -6.24 9.18 10.75
C LEU A 12 -5.30 8.23 9.97
N PHE A 13 -5.68 7.88 8.74
CA PHE A 13 -4.84 7.12 7.81
C PHE A 13 -3.57 7.89 7.44
N LEU A 14 -3.69 9.18 7.11
CA LEU A 14 -2.53 10.04 6.88
C LEU A 14 -1.62 10.12 8.11
N GLY A 15 -2.18 10.15 9.33
CA GLY A 15 -1.43 10.11 10.58
C GLY A 15 -0.63 8.82 10.76
N LYS A 16 -1.23 7.67 10.49
CA LYS A 16 -0.53 6.37 10.55
C LYS A 16 0.54 6.25 9.46
N VAL A 17 0.23 6.65 8.22
CA VAL A 17 1.17 6.62 7.10
C VAL A 17 2.33 7.59 7.29
N THR A 18 2.06 8.80 7.80
CA THR A 18 3.11 9.77 8.11
C THR A 18 3.97 9.35 9.30
N GLN A 19 3.44 8.65 10.30
CA GLN A 19 4.26 8.05 11.36
C GLN A 19 5.21 6.98 10.80
N VAL A 20 4.70 6.07 9.96
CA VAL A 20 5.53 5.04 9.31
C VAL A 20 6.56 5.66 8.36
N ALA A 21 6.17 6.70 7.61
CA ALA A 21 7.05 7.43 6.71
C ALA A 21 8.10 8.28 7.46
N ALA A 22 7.74 8.89 8.60
CA ALA A 22 8.64 9.66 9.45
C ALA A 22 9.68 8.75 10.13
N ALA A 23 9.28 7.57 10.59
CA ALA A 23 10.19 6.56 11.10
C ALA A 23 11.24 6.11 10.05
N LYS A 24 10.96 6.31 8.76
CA LYS A 24 11.84 5.96 7.63
C LYS A 24 12.39 7.15 6.82
N LYS A 25 12.23 8.40 7.29
CA LYS A 25 12.69 9.64 6.59
C LYS A 25 12.14 9.83 5.16
N ILE A 26 10.93 9.37 4.86
CA ILE A 26 10.33 9.55 3.53
C ILE A 26 9.55 10.88 3.47
N LYS A 27 9.98 11.82 2.62
CA LYS A 27 9.25 13.08 2.36
C LYS A 27 8.11 12.83 1.37
N ILE A 28 6.88 12.72 1.87
CA ILE A 28 5.69 12.58 1.03
C ILE A 28 4.93 13.92 0.95
N LYS A 29 4.62 14.38 -0.27
CA LYS A 29 3.88 15.62 -0.51
C LYS A 29 2.40 15.38 -0.15
N LYS A 30 1.91 16.03 0.92
CA LYS A 30 0.55 15.78 1.48
C LYS A 30 -0.59 15.85 0.46
N ASN A 31 -0.52 16.76 -0.52
CA ASN A 31 -1.57 16.91 -1.55
C ASN A 31 -1.57 15.76 -2.58
N PHE A 32 -0.41 15.16 -2.85
CA PHE A 32 -0.29 14.03 -3.77
C PHE A 32 -0.85 12.75 -3.13
N LEU A 33 -0.61 12.54 -1.84
CA LEU A 33 -1.21 11.43 -1.11
C LEU A 33 -2.74 11.42 -1.28
N PHE A 34 -3.40 12.54 -0.98
CA PHE A 34 -4.87 12.62 -0.91
C PHE A 34 -5.58 12.21 -2.21
N SER A 35 -5.05 12.57 -3.38
CA SER A 35 -5.62 12.19 -4.69
C SER A 35 -5.44 10.71 -5.03
N HIS A 36 -4.39 10.07 -4.51
CA HIS A 36 -4.05 8.68 -4.83
C HIS A 36 -4.47 7.69 -3.73
N LEU A 37 -4.89 8.17 -2.55
CA LEU A 37 -5.36 7.31 -1.47
C LEU A 37 -6.56 6.43 -1.84
N PRO A 38 -7.59 6.91 -2.55
CA PRO A 38 -8.72 6.06 -2.92
C PRO A 38 -8.29 4.92 -3.85
N LEU A 39 -7.39 5.21 -4.80
CA LEU A 39 -6.85 4.21 -5.73
C LEU A 39 -5.97 3.19 -5.00
N LEU A 40 -5.09 3.66 -4.10
CA LEU A 40 -4.25 2.78 -3.31
C LEU A 40 -5.09 1.90 -2.38
N LYS A 41 -6.11 2.45 -1.73
CA LYS A 41 -7.07 1.69 -0.92
C LYS A 41 -7.75 0.61 -1.74
N PHE A 42 -8.27 0.97 -2.91
CA PHE A 42 -8.94 0.03 -3.81
C PHE A 42 -8.00 -1.10 -4.22
N LEU A 43 -6.79 -0.75 -4.67
CA LEU A 43 -5.80 -1.73 -5.10
C LEU A 43 -5.40 -2.67 -3.97
N ILE A 44 -5.02 -2.15 -2.81
CA ILE A 44 -4.58 -2.99 -1.68
C ILE A 44 -5.73 -3.88 -1.18
N GLY A 45 -6.96 -3.36 -1.15
CA GLY A 45 -8.14 -4.16 -0.80
C GLY A 45 -8.41 -5.30 -1.80
N PHE A 46 -8.26 -5.02 -3.10
CA PHE A 46 -8.37 -6.05 -4.14
C PHE A 46 -7.26 -7.11 -4.01
N LEU A 47 -6.02 -6.69 -3.78
CA LEU A 47 -4.90 -7.61 -3.59
C LEU A 47 -5.06 -8.50 -2.36
N SER A 48 -5.70 -8.02 -1.30
CA SER A 48 -6.03 -8.87 -0.15
C SER A 48 -7.05 -9.95 -0.51
N GLN A 49 -8.07 -9.64 -1.31
CA GLN A 49 -9.00 -10.66 -1.81
C GLN A 49 -8.29 -11.70 -2.68
N VAL A 50 -7.37 -11.27 -3.55
CA VAL A 50 -6.53 -12.19 -4.35
C VAL A 50 -5.68 -13.07 -3.43
N ALA A 51 -5.06 -12.51 -2.39
CA ALA A 51 -4.26 -13.26 -1.43
C ALA A 51 -5.08 -14.30 -0.65
N ASN A 52 -6.34 -14.02 -0.33
CA ASN A 52 -7.23 -14.97 0.35
C ASN A 52 -7.55 -16.20 -0.52
N GLU A 53 -7.47 -16.06 -1.85
CA GLU A 53 -7.65 -17.14 -2.82
C GLU A 53 -6.33 -17.84 -3.22
N GLU A 54 -5.27 -17.72 -2.39
CA GLU A 54 -3.94 -18.31 -2.63
C GLU A 54 -4.00 -19.82 -2.93
N SER A 55 -4.92 -20.55 -2.31
CA SER A 55 -5.08 -21.99 -2.54
C SER A 55 -5.34 -22.33 -4.02
N THR A 56 -6.00 -21.43 -4.76
CA THR A 56 -6.35 -21.59 -6.18
C THR A 56 -5.38 -20.85 -7.09
N ASN A 57 -5.07 -19.58 -6.81
CA ASN A 57 -4.27 -18.74 -7.71
C ASN A 57 -2.76 -18.77 -7.43
N LYS A 58 -2.33 -19.37 -6.30
CA LYS A 58 -0.92 -19.47 -5.85
C LYS A 58 -0.22 -18.14 -5.59
N MET A 59 -1.00 -17.07 -5.40
CA MET A 59 -0.52 -15.71 -5.19
C MET A 59 -0.92 -15.21 -3.79
N GLY A 60 -0.15 -15.60 -2.77
CA GLY A 60 -0.25 -15.03 -1.43
C GLY A 60 0.28 -13.60 -1.35
N SER A 61 0.12 -12.97 -0.18
CA SER A 61 0.60 -11.60 0.05
C SER A 61 2.11 -11.39 -0.23
N PRO A 62 3.03 -12.35 0.03
CA PRO A 62 4.43 -12.21 -0.35
C PRO A 62 4.66 -12.14 -1.87
N GLN A 63 4.00 -13.00 -2.65
CA GLN A 63 4.15 -13.07 -4.10
C GLN A 63 3.57 -11.82 -4.76
N LEU A 64 2.39 -11.39 -4.30
CA LEU A 64 1.78 -10.15 -4.77
C LEU A 64 2.67 -8.94 -4.45
N ALA A 65 3.29 -8.90 -3.27
CA ALA A 65 4.17 -7.81 -2.90
C ALA A 65 5.42 -7.70 -3.79
N ILE A 66 6.01 -8.82 -4.19
CA ILE A 66 7.17 -8.84 -5.11
C ILE A 66 6.81 -8.25 -6.47
N VAL A 67 5.62 -8.57 -6.99
CA VAL A 67 5.17 -8.11 -8.30
C VAL A 67 4.72 -6.65 -8.26
N PHE A 68 3.96 -6.24 -7.24
CA PHE A 68 3.38 -4.91 -7.15
C PHE A 68 4.29 -3.86 -6.50
N GLY A 69 5.30 -4.27 -5.73
CA GLY A 69 6.28 -3.37 -5.13
C GLY A 69 6.91 -2.40 -6.13
N PRO A 70 7.52 -2.90 -7.22
CA PRO A 70 8.09 -2.07 -8.28
C PRO A 70 7.06 -1.22 -9.03
N CYS A 71 5.81 -1.69 -9.17
CA CYS A 71 4.75 -0.97 -9.86
C CYS A 71 4.27 0.26 -9.07
N LEU A 72 4.30 0.18 -7.74
CA LEU A 72 3.83 1.25 -6.84
C LEU A 72 4.95 2.20 -6.43
N PHE A 73 6.17 1.71 -6.34
CA PHE A 73 7.33 2.49 -5.91
C PHE A 73 8.46 2.29 -6.91
N TRP A 74 8.45 3.10 -7.97
CA TRP A 74 9.57 3.17 -8.91
C TRP A 74 10.55 4.26 -8.46
N ASN A 75 11.82 3.92 -8.31
CA ASN A 75 12.87 4.90 -8.09
C ASN A 75 13.46 5.32 -9.45
N ASN A 76 13.42 6.62 -9.76
CA ASN A 76 14.05 7.19 -10.96
C ASN A 76 15.58 7.08 -10.96
N SER A 77 16.19 6.61 -9.86
CA SER A 77 17.61 6.28 -9.75
C SER A 77 17.81 4.75 -9.67
N PRO A 78 18.27 4.08 -10.74
CA PRO A 78 18.39 2.63 -10.82
C PRO A 78 19.27 2.01 -9.71
N SER A 79 20.30 2.74 -9.26
CA SER A 79 21.25 2.28 -8.24
C SER A 79 20.67 2.24 -6.83
N ARG A 80 19.71 3.11 -6.47
CA ARG A 80 19.02 3.05 -5.16
C ARG A 80 17.77 2.17 -5.17
N GLY A 81 17.19 1.89 -6.35
CA GLY A 81 16.00 1.04 -6.46
C GLY A 81 16.22 -0.40 -6.02
N ILE A 82 17.44 -0.93 -6.16
CA ILE A 82 17.79 -2.30 -5.80
C ILE A 82 18.00 -2.46 -4.29
N GLU A 83 18.60 -1.47 -3.61
CA GLU A 83 18.87 -1.51 -2.16
C GLU A 83 17.57 -1.55 -1.32
N ASP A 84 16.48 -0.96 -1.84
CA ASP A 84 15.21 -0.83 -1.11
C ASP A 84 14.13 -1.85 -1.52
N ILE A 85 14.39 -2.74 -2.49
CA ILE A 85 13.37 -3.65 -3.05
C ILE A 85 12.73 -4.55 -1.96
N GLY A 86 13.55 -5.07 -1.03
CA GLY A 86 13.06 -5.87 0.09
C GLY A 86 12.20 -5.05 1.05
N THR A 87 12.59 -3.80 1.30
CA THR A 87 11.81 -2.86 2.14
C THR A 87 10.47 -2.53 1.49
N ILE A 88 10.45 -2.31 0.18
CA ILE A 88 9.23 -2.02 -0.60
C ILE A 88 8.31 -3.23 -0.58
N ASN A 89 8.82 -4.44 -0.86
CA ASN A 89 8.01 -5.65 -0.85
C ASN A 89 7.43 -5.93 0.55
N ASN A 90 8.24 -5.76 1.61
CA ASN A 90 7.75 -5.90 2.98
C ASN A 90 6.66 -4.88 3.32
N LEU A 91 6.77 -3.64 2.83
CA LEU A 91 5.73 -2.63 2.98
C LEU A 91 4.43 -3.03 2.28
N ILE A 92 4.50 -3.44 1.00
CA ILE A 92 3.30 -3.86 0.25
C ILE A 92 2.64 -5.08 0.90
N LYS A 93 3.43 -6.08 1.32
CA LYS A 93 2.92 -7.24 2.04
C LYS A 93 2.17 -6.81 3.31
N TRP A 94 2.78 -5.93 4.11
CA TRP A 94 2.16 -5.40 5.34
C TRP A 94 0.86 -4.63 5.07
N LEU A 95 0.82 -3.85 3.98
CA LEU A 95 -0.40 -3.16 3.56
C LEU A 95 -1.52 -4.15 3.18
N ILE A 96 -1.19 -5.24 2.48
CA ILE A 96 -2.15 -6.29 2.11
C ILE A 96 -2.66 -7.02 3.35
N ASP A 97 -1.75 -7.48 4.23
CA ASP A 97 -2.08 -8.26 5.44
C ASP A 97 -2.92 -7.48 6.48
N HIS A 98 -2.90 -6.14 6.41
CA HIS A 98 -3.56 -5.28 7.39
C HIS A 98 -4.50 -4.25 6.76
N HIS A 99 -4.93 -4.48 5.51
CA HIS A 99 -5.68 -3.49 4.73
C HIS A 99 -6.94 -2.99 5.47
N GLU A 100 -7.67 -3.85 6.18
CA GLU A 100 -8.86 -3.48 6.94
C GLU A 100 -8.52 -2.47 8.04
N LYS A 101 -7.52 -2.76 8.89
CA LYS A 101 -7.13 -1.89 10.02
C LYS A 101 -6.54 -0.55 9.58
N ILE A 102 -6.05 -0.50 8.35
CA ILE A 102 -5.40 0.66 7.76
C ILE A 102 -6.45 1.56 7.10
N PHE A 103 -7.35 0.99 6.29
CA PHE A 103 -8.25 1.73 5.40
C PHE A 103 -9.73 1.72 5.81
N CYS A 104 -10.10 1.07 6.93
CA CYS A 104 -11.43 1.20 7.56
C CYS A 104 -11.75 2.64 8.00
#